data_AF-A0A5C6E9W7-F1
#
_entry.id   AF-A0A5C6E9W7-F1
#
_cell.length_a   1.000
_cell.length_b   1.000
_cell.length_c   1.000
_cell.angle_alpha   90.00
_cell.angle_beta   90.00
_cell.angle_gamma   90.00
#
_symmetry.space_group_name_H-M   'P 1'
#
loop_
_entity.id
_entity.type
_entity.pdbx_description
1 polymer ?
#
loop_
_entity_poly.entity_id
_entity_poly.type
_entity_poly.pdbx_seq_one_letter_code
_entity_poly.pdbx_strand_id
1 'polypeptide(L)'
;MIGNLFIHLVSYSIPIGLMCLMWKINARRWTRLARAYSVVDGTDCVAERTLQTVILVAGDIGWNSYKGIATVGVTREGISLQLMAPFSLFHPPLLFPYRDSHVEPRRWFLIGKSFEYTLSGVSDVRMIVDGDLQNWIESQVASLATAPAGTQIYDGGRASIQTTA
;
A
#
# COMPACT_ATOMS: atom_id res chain seq x y z
N MET A 1 -31.02 26.57 22.64
CA MET A 1 -30.07 26.31 21.54
C MET A 1 -29.04 25.23 21.87
N ILE A 2 -28.54 25.13 23.12
CA ILE A 2 -27.61 24.06 23.56
C ILE A 2 -28.16 22.62 23.40
N GLY A 3 -29.46 22.39 23.64
CA GLY A 3 -30.05 21.04 23.61
C GLY A 3 -29.99 20.36 22.24
N ASN A 4 -30.22 21.10 21.15
CA ASN A 4 -30.13 20.56 19.79
C ASN A 4 -28.69 20.18 19.42
N LEU A 5 -27.70 20.96 19.88
CA LEU A 5 -26.29 20.67 19.62
C LEU A 5 -25.87 19.32 20.22
N PHE A 6 -26.30 19.03 21.45
CA PHE A 6 -25.97 17.76 22.12
C PHE A 6 -26.61 16.56 21.41
N ILE A 7 -27.87 16.68 20.99
CA ILE A 7 -28.56 15.64 20.23
C ILE A 7 -27.83 15.37 18.92
N HIS A 8 -27.43 16.42 18.17
CA HIS A 8 -26.66 16.25 16.94
C HIS A 8 -25.30 15.58 17.16
N LEU A 9 -24.55 15.96 18.20
CA LEU A 9 -23.26 15.34 18.52
C LEU A 9 -23.40 13.83 18.78
N VAL A 10 -24.40 13.44 19.58
CA VAL A 10 -24.67 12.02 19.88
C VAL A 10 -25.20 11.28 18.64
N SER A 11 -26.06 11.91 17.84
CA SER A 11 -26.60 11.31 16.62
C SER A 11 -25.52 11.06 15.57
N TYR A 12 -24.52 11.94 15.43
CA TYR A 12 -23.41 11.73 14.49
C TYR A 12 -22.33 10.79 15.02
N SER A 13 -22.14 10.66 16.34
CA SER A 13 -21.10 9.77 16.89
C SER A 13 -21.37 8.30 16.60
N ILE A 14 -22.63 7.87 16.56
CA ILE A 14 -23.00 6.47 16.27
C ILE A 14 -22.58 6.04 14.85
N PRO A 15 -23.01 6.71 13.76
CA PRO A 15 -22.60 6.33 12.41
C PRO A 15 -21.10 6.48 12.18
N ILE A 16 -20.46 7.51 12.78
CA ILE A 16 -19.00 7.67 12.70
C ILE A 16 -18.30 6.49 13.40
N GLY A 17 -18.73 6.11 14.60
CA GLY A 17 -18.17 4.98 15.33
C GLY A 17 -18.35 3.66 14.57
N LEU A 18 -19.52 3.42 13.99
CA LEU A 18 -19.79 2.24 13.16
C LEU A 18 -18.89 2.22 11.91
N MET A 19 -18.76 3.35 11.23
CA MET A 19 -17.87 3.49 10.07
C MET A 19 -16.42 3.19 10.44
N CYS A 20 -15.91 3.77 11.54
CA CYS A 20 -14.56 3.49 12.04
C CYS A 20 -14.37 2.00 12.38
N LEU A 21 -15.37 1.35 12.98
CA LEU A 21 -15.31 -0.08 13.30
C LEU A 21 -15.24 -0.93 12.02
N MET A 22 -16.10 -0.65 11.03
CA MET A 22 -16.07 -1.35 9.74
C MET A 22 -14.73 -1.16 9.03
N TRP A 23 -14.19 0.05 9.06
CA TRP A 23 -12.87 0.36 8.48
C TRP A 23 -11.76 -0.44 9.15
N LYS A 24 -11.74 -0.50 10.48
CA LYS A 24 -10.77 -1.30 11.25
C LYS A 24 -10.90 -2.80 10.99
N ILE A 25 -12.12 -3.30 10.81
CA ILE A 25 -12.36 -4.71 10.43
C ILE A 25 -11.82 -4.98 9.02
N ASN A 26 -12.04 -4.05 8.08
CA ASN A 26 -11.52 -4.15 6.72
C ASN A 26 -9.99 -4.19 6.68
N ALA A 27 -9.33 -3.43 7.58
CA ALA A 27 -7.87 -3.36 7.71
C ALA A 27 -7.22 -4.60 8.33
N ARG A 28 -7.97 -5.61 8.79
CA ARG A 28 -7.42 -6.76 9.53
C ARG A 28 -6.26 -7.47 8.81
N ARG A 29 -6.39 -7.74 7.51
CA ARG A 29 -5.33 -8.41 6.72
C ARG A 29 -4.09 -7.52 6.60
N TRP A 30 -4.29 -6.22 6.42
CA TRP A 30 -3.20 -5.25 6.42
C TRP A 30 -2.51 -5.16 7.77
N THR A 31 -3.27 -5.15 8.87
CA THR A 31 -2.70 -5.13 10.23
C THR A 31 -1.84 -6.38 10.51
N ARG A 32 -2.19 -7.54 9.95
CA ARG A 32 -1.33 -8.74 10.05
C ARG A 32 0.02 -8.51 9.36
N LEU A 33 0.02 -7.98 8.14
CA LEU A 33 1.24 -7.60 7.44
C LEU A 33 2.04 -6.55 8.23
N ALA A 34 1.37 -5.52 8.74
CA ALA A 34 1.99 -4.45 9.52
C ALA A 34 2.73 -4.94 10.76
N ARG A 35 2.31 -6.06 11.37
CA ARG A 35 3.03 -6.62 12.52
C ARG A 35 4.44 -7.09 12.18
N ALA A 36 4.67 -7.54 10.94
CA ALA A 36 5.97 -8.02 10.48
C ALA A 36 6.73 -6.97 9.65
N TYR A 37 6.00 -6.11 8.94
CA TYR A 37 6.54 -5.29 7.85
C TYR A 37 6.20 -3.80 7.97
N SER A 38 5.67 -3.32 9.10
CA SER A 38 5.41 -1.88 9.26
C SER A 38 6.68 -1.05 9.28
N VAL A 39 6.60 0.12 8.69
CA VAL A 39 7.63 1.17 8.76
C VAL A 39 7.02 2.45 9.32
N VAL A 40 7.85 3.28 9.96
CA VAL A 40 7.35 4.44 10.74
C VAL A 40 6.90 5.59 9.85
N ASP A 41 7.58 5.85 8.73
CA ASP A 41 7.13 6.71 7.62
C ASP A 41 8.21 6.74 6.52
N GLY A 42 7.81 7.01 5.27
CA GLY A 42 8.68 7.48 4.19
C GLY A 42 9.92 6.63 3.91
N THR A 43 9.71 5.40 3.43
CA THR A 43 10.84 4.63 2.86
C THR A 43 11.39 5.40 1.66
N ASP A 44 12.71 5.54 1.57
CA ASP A 44 13.37 6.16 0.42
C ASP A 44 13.13 5.31 -0.83
N CYS A 45 12.00 5.56 -1.48
CA CYS A 45 11.61 4.93 -2.72
C CYS A 45 12.38 5.57 -3.86
N VAL A 46 13.05 4.72 -4.63
CA VAL A 46 13.73 5.12 -5.87
C VAL A 46 12.71 5.44 -6.95
N ALA A 47 11.59 4.73 -6.95
CA ALA A 47 10.47 4.96 -7.84
C ALA A 47 9.17 4.59 -7.14
N GLU A 48 8.09 5.31 -7.46
CA GLU A 48 6.75 5.05 -6.95
C GLU A 48 5.70 5.10 -8.05
N ARG A 49 4.64 4.32 -7.88
CA ARG A 49 3.40 4.40 -8.67
C ARG A 49 2.20 4.48 -7.74
N THR A 50 1.39 5.52 -7.91
CA THR A 50 0.14 5.73 -7.19
C THR A 50 -1.05 5.15 -7.97
N LEU A 51 -2.23 5.08 -7.35
CA LEU A 51 -3.49 4.62 -7.98
C LEU A 51 -3.44 3.17 -8.51
N GLN A 52 -2.60 2.34 -7.89
CA GLN A 52 -2.41 0.96 -8.31
C GLN A 52 -3.49 0.04 -7.75
N THR A 53 -3.55 -1.18 -8.29
CA THR A 53 -4.41 -2.24 -7.76
C THR A 53 -3.57 -3.26 -7.03
N VAL A 54 -3.81 -3.37 -5.73
CA VAL A 54 -3.23 -4.41 -4.88
C VAL A 54 -4.38 -5.16 -4.22
N ILE A 55 -4.32 -6.48 -4.25
CA ILE A 55 -5.29 -7.33 -3.56
C ILE A 55 -4.60 -8.12 -2.47
N LEU A 56 -5.16 -8.11 -1.27
CA LEU A 56 -4.72 -8.96 -0.17
C LEU A 56 -5.72 -10.11 0.02
N VAL A 57 -5.19 -11.32 0.00
CA VAL A 57 -5.94 -12.56 0.21
C VAL A 57 -5.36 -13.24 1.43
N ALA A 58 -6.20 -13.83 2.28
CA ALA A 58 -5.71 -14.66 3.38
C ALA A 58 -6.34 -16.06 3.33
N GLY A 59 -5.98 -16.93 4.27
CA GLY A 59 -6.57 -18.28 4.40
C GLY A 59 -8.06 -18.31 4.76
N ASP A 60 -8.69 -17.16 4.98
CA ASP A 60 -10.12 -17.02 5.25
C ASP A 60 -10.94 -16.71 3.97
N ILE A 61 -12.27 -16.69 4.09
CA ILE A 61 -13.15 -16.37 2.96
C ILE A 61 -13.03 -14.87 2.64
N GLY A 62 -12.62 -14.56 1.40
CA GLY A 62 -12.67 -13.22 0.83
C GLY A 62 -11.31 -12.58 0.57
N TRP A 63 -11.34 -11.33 0.11
CA TRP A 63 -10.16 -10.54 -0.24
C TRP A 63 -10.39 -9.06 0.06
N ASN A 64 -9.32 -8.30 0.26
CA ASN A 64 -9.36 -6.84 0.29
C ASN A 64 -8.77 -6.33 -1.02
N SER A 65 -9.53 -5.55 -1.78
CA SER A 65 -9.03 -4.87 -2.97
C SER A 65 -8.76 -3.41 -2.65
N TYR A 66 -7.54 -2.96 -2.94
CA TYR A 66 -7.09 -1.57 -2.80
C TYR A 66 -6.96 -0.88 -4.16
N LYS A 67 -7.86 -1.24 -5.10
CA LYS A 67 -7.89 -0.68 -6.45
C LYS A 67 -8.00 0.84 -6.43
N GLY A 68 -7.02 1.50 -7.06
CA GLY A 68 -7.04 2.94 -7.25
C GLY A 68 -6.70 3.74 -6.00
N ILE A 69 -6.35 3.09 -4.88
CA ILE A 69 -5.99 3.76 -3.63
C ILE A 69 -4.61 3.35 -3.08
N ALA A 70 -3.99 2.33 -3.67
CA ALA A 70 -2.65 1.87 -3.31
C ALA A 70 -1.56 2.65 -4.03
N THR A 71 -0.46 2.90 -3.31
CA THR A 71 0.81 3.39 -3.83
C THR A 71 1.86 2.32 -3.58
N VAL A 72 2.58 1.96 -4.64
CA VAL A 72 3.63 0.93 -4.61
C VAL A 72 4.95 1.60 -4.93
N GLY A 73 5.92 1.43 -4.04
CA GLY A 73 7.26 1.96 -4.16
C GLY A 73 8.30 0.85 -4.31
N VAL A 74 9.38 1.14 -5.03
CA VAL A 74 10.56 0.28 -5.15
C VAL A 74 11.69 0.95 -4.39
N THR A 75 12.25 0.24 -3.42
CA THR A 75 13.36 0.71 -2.57
C THR A 75 14.57 -0.20 -2.79
N ARG A 76 15.71 0.10 -2.16
CA ARG A 76 16.88 -0.80 -2.20
C ARG A 76 16.67 -2.09 -1.42
N GLU A 77 15.81 -2.07 -0.40
CA GLU A 77 15.61 -3.17 0.54
C GLU A 77 14.42 -4.07 0.13
N GLY A 78 13.44 -3.49 -0.55
CA GLY A 78 12.18 -4.17 -0.85
C GLY A 78 11.14 -3.31 -1.55
N ILE A 79 9.91 -3.81 -1.53
CA ILE A 79 8.74 -3.15 -2.12
C ILE A 79 7.99 -2.42 -1.01
N SER A 80 7.82 -1.12 -1.14
CA SER A 80 6.98 -0.33 -0.26
C SER A 80 5.52 -0.38 -0.72
N LEU A 81 4.59 -0.47 0.23
CA LEU A 81 3.17 -0.45 -0.02
C LEU A 81 2.48 0.47 0.99
N GLN A 82 1.75 1.47 0.49
CA GLN A 82 0.99 2.41 1.31
C GLN A 82 -0.34 2.78 0.65
N LEU A 83 -1.29 3.27 1.43
CA LEU A 83 -2.55 3.80 0.90
C LEU A 83 -2.53 5.33 0.92
N MET A 84 -3.20 5.95 -0.05
CA MET A 84 -3.38 7.41 -0.04
C MET A 84 -4.24 7.84 1.17
N ALA A 85 -4.07 9.08 1.61
CA ALA A 85 -5.00 9.69 2.55
C ALA A 85 -6.41 9.81 1.90
N PRO A 86 -7.51 9.62 2.64
CA PRO A 86 -7.59 9.29 4.07
C PRO A 86 -7.57 7.77 4.36
N PHE A 87 -7.34 6.92 3.35
CA PHE A 87 -7.41 5.46 3.48
C PHE A 87 -6.30 4.83 4.30
N SER A 88 -5.21 5.56 4.55
CA SER A 88 -4.09 5.14 5.39
C SER A 88 -4.36 5.05 6.89
N LEU A 89 -5.47 5.60 7.42
CA LEU A 89 -5.69 5.76 8.87
C LEU A 89 -5.55 4.45 9.69
N PHE A 90 -5.94 3.31 9.12
CA PHE A 90 -5.77 1.98 9.74
C PHE A 90 -4.82 1.06 8.95
N HIS A 91 -4.09 1.63 8.00
CA HIS A 91 -3.22 0.94 7.06
C HIS A 91 -1.83 1.59 7.09
N PRO A 92 -1.04 1.34 8.15
CA PRO A 92 0.30 1.90 8.25
C PRO A 92 1.15 1.44 7.05
N PRO A 93 2.10 2.25 6.56
CA PRO A 93 2.92 1.88 5.43
C PRO A 93 3.71 0.59 5.71
N LEU A 94 3.87 -0.21 4.67
CA LEU A 94 4.53 -1.52 4.71
C LEU A 94 5.78 -1.51 3.83
N LEU A 95 6.79 -2.27 4.23
CA LEU A 95 7.98 -2.57 3.43
C LEU A 95 8.18 -4.09 3.39
N PHE A 96 8.06 -4.68 2.20
CA PHE A 96 8.27 -6.11 1.97
C PHE A 96 9.70 -6.34 1.47
N PRO A 97 10.61 -6.90 2.28
CA PRO A 97 11.98 -7.13 1.86
C PRO A 97 12.05 -8.12 0.68
N TYR A 98 12.96 -7.89 -0.26
CA TYR A 98 13.11 -8.80 -1.42
C TYR A 98 13.44 -10.24 -0.99
N ARG A 99 14.29 -10.38 0.02
CA ARG A 99 14.69 -11.69 0.59
C ARG A 99 13.53 -12.49 1.18
N ASP A 100 12.46 -11.80 1.57
CA ASP A 100 11.30 -12.38 2.24
C ASP A 100 10.13 -12.57 1.28
N SER A 101 10.27 -12.14 0.02
CA SER A 101 9.22 -12.12 -0.98
C SER A 101 9.43 -13.22 -2.01
N HIS A 102 8.48 -14.15 -2.09
CA HIS A 102 8.42 -15.14 -3.16
C HIS A 102 7.32 -14.77 -4.15
N VAL A 103 7.65 -14.67 -5.43
CA VAL A 103 6.72 -14.22 -6.47
C VAL A 103 6.43 -15.35 -7.44
N GLU A 104 5.16 -15.67 -7.65
CA GLU A 104 4.71 -16.67 -8.60
C GLU A 104 3.67 -16.10 -9.57
N PRO A 105 3.75 -16.41 -10.88
CA PRO A 105 2.66 -16.14 -11.80
C PRO A 105 1.42 -16.92 -11.38
N ARG A 106 0.30 -16.22 -11.20
CA ARG A 106 -0.97 -16.86 -10.85
C ARG A 106 -2.10 -16.21 -11.62
N ARG A 107 -2.98 -17.01 -12.21
CA ARG A 107 -4.19 -16.48 -12.84
C ARG A 107 -5.23 -16.20 -11.76
N TRP A 108 -5.63 -14.95 -11.62
CA TRP A 108 -6.72 -14.56 -10.73
C TRP A 108 -7.93 -14.16 -11.57
N PHE A 109 -9.09 -14.76 -11.29
CA PHE A 109 -10.28 -14.65 -12.17
C PHE A 109 -10.73 -13.21 -12.44
N LEU A 110 -10.37 -12.26 -11.57
CA LEU A 110 -10.72 -10.85 -11.66
C LEU A 110 -9.66 -9.97 -12.35
N ILE A 111 -8.42 -10.45 -12.48
CA ILE A 111 -7.26 -9.69 -12.95
C ILE A 111 -6.44 -10.63 -13.85
N GLY A 112 -6.56 -10.46 -15.17
CA GLY A 112 -6.04 -11.40 -16.19
C GLY A 112 -4.69 -12.06 -15.86
N LYS A 113 -3.58 -11.45 -16.28
CA LYS A 113 -2.24 -11.87 -15.88
C LYS A 113 -1.91 -11.18 -14.56
N SER A 114 -1.69 -11.96 -13.52
CA SER A 114 -1.37 -11.48 -12.17
C SER A 114 -0.23 -12.27 -11.55
N PHE A 115 0.35 -11.70 -10.50
CA PHE A 115 1.43 -12.30 -9.75
C PHE A 115 1.06 -12.32 -8.28
N GLU A 116 1.30 -13.48 -7.65
CA GLU A 116 1.06 -13.69 -6.23
C GLU A 116 2.40 -13.61 -5.48
N TYR A 117 2.43 -12.78 -4.46
CA TYR A 117 3.50 -12.60 -3.52
C TYR A 117 3.17 -13.35 -2.25
N THR A 118 4.05 -14.27 -1.88
CA THR A 118 4.05 -14.94 -0.58
C THR A 118 5.18 -14.35 0.27
N LEU A 119 4.87 -13.98 1.51
CA LEU A 119 5.81 -13.32 2.42
C LEU A 119 6.21 -14.26 3.55
N SER A 120 7.51 -14.46 3.76
CA SER A 120 8.04 -15.42 4.74
C SER A 120 7.59 -15.14 6.17
N GLY A 121 7.47 -13.87 6.55
CA GLY A 121 7.06 -13.42 7.88
C GLY A 121 5.56 -13.49 8.13
N VAL A 122 4.74 -13.62 7.08
CA VAL A 122 3.27 -13.71 7.17
C VAL A 122 2.76 -14.65 6.08
N SER A 123 2.83 -15.96 6.33
CA SER A 123 2.50 -16.98 5.33
C SER A 123 1.00 -17.13 5.04
N ASP A 124 0.14 -16.63 5.93
CA ASP A 124 -1.31 -16.70 5.78
C ASP A 124 -1.89 -15.57 4.92
N VAL A 125 -1.13 -14.52 4.64
CA VAL A 125 -1.54 -13.36 3.82
C VAL A 125 -0.69 -13.30 2.56
N ARG A 126 -1.36 -13.24 1.42
CA ARG A 126 -0.75 -13.17 0.10
C ARG A 126 -1.16 -11.87 -0.58
N MET A 127 -0.20 -11.24 -1.24
CA MET A 127 -0.42 -10.03 -2.01
C MET A 127 -0.51 -10.37 -3.49
N ILE A 128 -1.50 -9.82 -4.19
CA ILE A 128 -1.70 -10.04 -5.61
C ILE A 128 -1.63 -8.71 -6.31
N VAL A 129 -0.82 -8.67 -7.36
CA VAL A 129 -0.63 -7.51 -8.23
C VAL A 129 -0.91 -7.89 -9.67
N ASP A 130 -1.32 -6.91 -10.48
CA ASP A 130 -1.47 -7.11 -11.92
C ASP A 130 -0.10 -7.22 -12.62
N GLY A 131 -0.10 -7.79 -13.82
CA GLY A 131 1.13 -8.03 -14.58
C GLY A 131 1.86 -6.76 -15.01
N ASP A 132 1.17 -5.64 -15.23
CA ASP A 132 1.82 -4.40 -15.66
C ASP A 132 2.57 -3.76 -14.48
N LEU A 133 1.96 -3.82 -13.29
CA LEU A 133 2.63 -3.42 -12.05
C LEU A 133 3.84 -4.32 -11.76
N GLN A 134 3.72 -5.64 -11.92
CA GLN A 134 4.85 -6.56 -11.73
C GLN A 134 6.02 -6.24 -12.67
N ASN A 135 5.74 -6.12 -13.98
CA ASN A 135 6.77 -5.82 -14.97
C ASN A 135 7.45 -4.48 -14.66
N TRP A 136 6.68 -3.49 -14.18
CA TRP A 136 7.25 -2.22 -13.74
C TRP A 136 8.16 -2.40 -12.53
N ILE A 137 7.74 -3.13 -11.48
CA ILE A 137 8.58 -3.41 -10.31
C ILE A 137 9.91 -4.04 -10.75
N GLU A 138 9.86 -5.08 -11.59
CA GLU A 138 11.06 -5.77 -12.10
C GLU A 138 11.98 -4.83 -12.87
N SER A 139 11.41 -3.93 -13.70
CA SER A 139 12.21 -2.94 -14.43
C SER A 139 12.97 -1.98 -13.52
N GLN A 140 12.37 -1.57 -12.40
CA GLN A 140 13.00 -0.69 -11.42
C GLN A 140 14.04 -1.43 -10.56
N VAL A 141 13.78 -2.69 -10.23
CA VAL A 141 14.76 -3.54 -9.53
C VAL A 141 16.00 -3.78 -10.41
N ALA A 142 15.80 -4.03 -11.71
CA ALA A 142 16.90 -4.20 -12.65
C ALA A 142 17.73 -2.91 -12.83
N SER A 143 17.08 -1.73 -12.85
CA SER A 143 17.81 -0.45 -12.91
C SER A 143 18.63 -0.20 -11.65
N LEU A 144 18.12 -0.61 -10.48
CA LEU A 144 18.86 -0.55 -9.21
C LEU A 144 20.10 -1.46 -9.19
N ALA A 145 20.00 -2.67 -9.76
CA ALA A 145 21.12 -3.60 -9.81
C ALA A 145 22.27 -3.12 -10.72
N THR A 146 21.97 -2.25 -11.70
CA THR A 146 22.95 -1.74 -12.66
C THR A 146 23.53 -0.38 -12.29
N ALA A 147 22.95 0.32 -11.31
CA ALA A 147 23.44 1.60 -10.86
C ALA A 147 24.77 1.44 -10.07
N PRO A 148 25.88 2.08 -10.48
CA PRO A 148 27.12 2.05 -9.71
C PRO A 148 26.90 2.74 -8.36
N ALA A 149 27.49 2.17 -7.30
CA ALA A 149 27.25 2.46 -5.88
C ALA A 149 27.50 3.91 -5.38
N GLY A 150 27.65 4.89 -6.27
CA GLY A 150 27.94 6.29 -5.94
C GLY A 150 27.07 7.34 -6.65
N THR A 151 26.04 6.96 -7.42
CA THR A 151 25.23 7.97 -8.13
C THR A 151 24.02 8.37 -7.28
N GLN A 152 24.06 9.56 -6.67
CA GLN A 152 22.85 10.20 -6.16
C GLN A 152 21.91 10.45 -7.35
N ILE A 153 20.70 9.86 -7.30
CA ILE A 153 19.66 10.15 -8.28
C ILE A 153 19.11 11.53 -7.95
N TYR A 154 19.24 12.44 -8.91
CA TYR A 154 18.80 13.82 -8.83
C TYR A 154 17.28 13.87 -8.60
N ASP A 155 16.88 14.48 -7.48
CA ASP A 155 15.48 14.74 -7.13
C ASP A 155 14.85 15.66 -8.18
N GLY A 156 13.93 15.10 -8.95
CA GLY A 156 13.21 15.77 -10.01
C GLY A 156 12.24 16.80 -9.47
N GLY A 157 12.77 18.00 -9.21
CA GLY A 157 12.11 19.30 -9.30
C GLY A 157 10.61 19.33 -8.98
N ARG A 158 10.28 19.58 -7.72
CA ARG A 158 9.03 20.27 -7.36
C ARG A 158 9.00 21.61 -8.10
N ALA A 159 8.17 21.71 -9.13
CA ALA A 159 7.82 22.98 -9.77
C ALA A 159 7.07 23.85 -8.74
N SER A 160 7.80 24.72 -8.06
CA SER A 160 7.25 25.84 -7.30
C SER A 160 6.65 26.84 -8.29
N ILE A 161 5.31 26.85 -8.37
CA ILE A 161 4.56 27.89 -9.07
C ILE A 161 4.71 29.18 -8.25
N GLN A 162 5.56 30.09 -8.71
CA GLN A 162 5.56 31.47 -8.24
C GLN A 162 4.39 32.20 -8.90
N THR A 163 3.39 32.57 -8.11
CA THR A 163 2.38 33.55 -8.50
C THR A 163 2.93 34.93 -8.18
N THR A 164 3.29 35.70 -9.21
CA THR A 164 3.59 37.13 -9.07
C THR A 164 2.31 37.92 -8.86
N ALA A 165 2.43 38.95 -8.00
CA ALA A 165 1.42 39.89 -7.56
C ALA A 165 0.77 40.71 -8.68
#